data_AF-A0A6H5I6V3-F1
#
_entry.id   AF-A0A6H5I6V3-F1
#
_cell.length_a   1.000
_cell.length_b   1.000
_cell.length_c   1.000
_cell.angle_alpha   90.00
_cell.angle_beta   90.00
_cell.angle_gamma   90.00
#
_symmetry.space_group_name_H-M   'P 1'
#
loop_
_entity.id
_entity.type
_entity.pdbx_description
1 polymer ?
#
loop_
_entity_poly.entity_id
_entity_poly.type
_entity_poly.pdbx_seq_one_letter_code
_entity_poly.pdbx_strand_id
1 'polypeptide(L)'
;MLEWAHLGINASIPRNKGPECANYLTMKRRIVETFFISLYIIALLRWSWKRIKLPKKVPYAYTPRKGKTFLLALMCLVFGIEIGFKLMGKTFVYILNPCHIITILEIYLLAAEPDSPTITAVFRLVVSGFNGPVLAYAFPETDCRPLVQVNLSHMLCPAILDPFDGQNYRLWATTHQFLLIPILYKLFCISAQYLFTKFPLTRVNSEFSIIDVSAVQKSVDNNEVNKDSRKEHKHEE
;
A
#
# COMPACT_ATOMS: atom_id res chain seq x y z
N MET A 1 -26.23 14.26 4.26
CA MET A 1 -25.95 13.40 5.44
C MET A 1 -24.48 13.23 5.83
N LEU A 2 -23.48 13.63 5.01
CA LEU A 2 -22.04 13.49 5.35
C LEU A 2 -21.28 14.83 5.46
N GLU A 3 -21.98 15.95 5.65
CA GLU A 3 -21.42 17.31 5.57
C GLU A 3 -20.26 17.53 6.54
N TRP A 4 -20.37 17.06 7.79
CA TRP A 4 -19.31 17.15 8.79
C TRP A 4 -17.94 16.61 8.33
N ALA A 5 -17.92 15.67 7.38
CA ALA A 5 -16.69 15.02 6.90
C ALA A 5 -16.01 15.75 5.73
N HIS A 6 -16.68 16.71 5.07
CA HIS A 6 -16.17 17.36 3.85
C HIS A 6 -16.51 18.86 3.76
N LEU A 7 -16.93 19.47 4.88
CA LEU A 7 -17.25 20.90 5.00
C LEU A 7 -15.99 21.77 4.96
N GLY A 8 -14.85 21.29 5.46
CA GLY A 8 -13.61 22.05 5.48
C GLY A 8 -12.85 22.08 4.15
N ILE A 9 -13.42 21.51 3.09
CA ILE A 9 -12.79 21.45 1.78
C ILE A 9 -13.00 22.79 1.09
N ASN A 10 -11.88 23.42 0.71
CA ASN A 10 -11.90 24.76 0.16
C ASN A 10 -12.62 24.80 -1.20
N ALA A 11 -13.80 25.43 -1.20
CA ALA A 11 -14.62 25.62 -2.40
C ALA A 11 -14.17 26.83 -3.25
N SER A 12 -13.26 27.68 -2.74
CA SER A 12 -12.73 28.81 -3.52
C SER A 12 -11.64 28.39 -4.51
N ILE A 13 -11.02 27.22 -4.32
CA ILE A 13 -10.05 26.66 -5.27
C ILE A 13 -10.85 25.99 -6.40
N PRO A 14 -10.69 26.46 -7.66
CA PRO A 14 -11.41 25.87 -8.78
C PRO A 14 -11.06 24.40 -8.91
N ARG A 15 -12.01 23.59 -9.36
CA ARG A 15 -11.84 22.15 -9.57
C ARG A 15 -11.55 21.32 -8.30
N ASN A 16 -11.64 21.87 -7.09
CA ASN A 16 -11.47 21.11 -5.84
C ASN A 16 -12.81 20.55 -5.31
N LYS A 17 -13.90 21.29 -5.50
CA LYS A 17 -15.27 20.92 -5.12
C LYS A 17 -16.26 21.67 -6.02
N GLY A 18 -17.44 21.11 -6.24
CA GLY A 18 -18.54 21.82 -6.91
C GLY A 18 -18.97 21.24 -8.26
N PRO A 19 -20.03 21.81 -8.86
CA PRO A 19 -20.69 21.25 -10.04
C PRO A 19 -19.85 21.33 -11.31
N GLU A 20 -18.96 22.33 -11.43
CA GLU A 20 -18.03 22.47 -12.55
C GLU A 20 -17.15 21.22 -12.70
N CYS A 21 -16.54 20.77 -11.60
CA CYS A 21 -15.72 19.56 -11.63
C CYS A 21 -16.57 18.29 -11.73
N ALA A 22 -17.70 18.23 -11.01
CA ALA A 22 -18.56 17.04 -11.02
C ALA A 22 -19.11 16.73 -12.43
N ASN A 23 -19.31 17.77 -13.24
CA ASN A 23 -19.83 17.69 -14.60
C ASN A 23 -18.76 17.84 -15.70
N TYR A 24 -17.48 17.88 -15.35
CA TYR A 24 -16.37 18.02 -16.30
C TYR A 24 -16.39 16.92 -17.38
N LEU A 25 -16.74 15.68 -17.01
CA LEU A 25 -16.99 14.57 -17.94
C LEU A 25 -18.42 14.06 -17.83
N THR A 26 -18.99 13.66 -18.97
CA THR A 26 -20.35 13.10 -19.02
C THR A 26 -20.46 11.79 -18.23
N MET A 27 -21.58 11.59 -17.54
CA MET A 27 -21.81 10.40 -16.71
C MET A 27 -21.75 9.11 -17.54
N LYS A 28 -22.25 9.14 -18.79
CA LYS A 28 -22.17 8.00 -19.72
C LYS A 28 -20.72 7.56 -19.96
N ARG A 29 -19.86 8.51 -20.31
CA ARG A 29 -18.43 8.26 -20.55
C ARG A 29 -17.76 7.75 -19.28
N ARG A 30 -18.06 8.37 -18.13
CA ARG A 30 -17.50 7.94 -16.84
C ARG A 30 -17.82 6.50 -16.52
N ILE A 31 -19.07 6.07 -16.70
CA ILE A 31 -19.51 4.69 -16.48
C ILE A 31 -18.80 3.75 -17.45
N VAL A 32 -18.76 4.07 -18.74
CA VAL A 32 -18.11 3.25 -19.78
C VAL A 32 -16.62 3.06 -19.50
N GLU A 33 -15.88 4.14 -19.25
CA GLU A 33 -14.46 4.08 -18.91
C GLU A 33 -14.22 3.27 -17.64
N THR A 34 -15.04 3.50 -16.60
CA THR A 34 -14.90 2.79 -15.32
C THR A 34 -15.17 1.30 -15.49
N PHE A 35 -16.14 0.93 -16.32
CA PHE A 35 -16.45 -0.47 -16.62
C PHE A 35 -15.26 -1.17 -17.29
N PHE A 36 -14.70 -0.60 -18.36
CA PHE A 36 -13.56 -1.19 -19.07
C PHE A 36 -12.29 -1.23 -18.21
N ILE A 37 -11.98 -0.15 -17.49
CA ILE A 37 -10.84 -0.12 -16.55
C ILE A 37 -11.02 -1.19 -15.45
N SER A 38 -12.23 -1.34 -14.91
CA SER A 38 -12.50 -2.36 -13.88
C SER A 38 -12.29 -3.78 -14.42
N LEU A 39 -12.75 -4.07 -15.64
CA LEU A 39 -12.52 -5.37 -16.28
C LEU A 39 -11.03 -5.65 -16.47
N TYR A 40 -10.27 -4.66 -16.93
CA TYR A 40 -8.82 -4.76 -17.09
C TYR A 40 -8.11 -5.02 -15.75
N ILE A 41 -8.44 -4.26 -14.70
CA ILE A 41 -7.91 -4.46 -13.34
C ILE A 41 -8.24 -5.86 -12.84
N ILE A 42 -9.48 -6.33 -12.99
CA ILE A 42 -9.88 -7.68 -12.56
C ILE A 42 -9.08 -8.75 -13.31
N ALA A 43 -8.84 -8.59 -14.62
CA ALA A 43 -8.01 -9.51 -15.39
C ALA A 43 -6.56 -9.55 -14.88
N LEU A 44 -5.97 -8.38 -14.60
CA LEU A 44 -4.63 -8.26 -14.01
C LEU A 44 -4.54 -8.85 -12.61
N LEU A 45 -5.56 -8.63 -11.77
CA LEU A 45 -5.62 -9.19 -10.42
C LEU A 45 -5.70 -10.71 -10.48
N ARG A 46 -6.52 -11.27 -11.38
CA ARG A 46 -6.60 -12.73 -11.59
C ARG A 46 -5.27 -13.30 -12.08
N TRP A 47 -4.61 -12.62 -13.02
CA TRP A 47 -3.30 -13.02 -13.51
C TRP A 47 -2.24 -12.97 -12.41
N SER A 48 -2.21 -11.88 -11.64
CA SER A 48 -1.29 -11.68 -10.51
C SER A 48 -1.52 -12.70 -9.41
N TRP A 49 -2.77 -12.99 -9.04
CA TRP A 49 -3.11 -13.94 -7.99
C TRP A 49 -2.56 -15.34 -8.26
N LYS A 50 -2.63 -15.80 -9.52
CA LYS A 50 -2.04 -17.08 -9.93
C LYS A 50 -0.52 -17.12 -9.83
N ARG A 51 0.15 -15.96 -9.81
CA ARG A 51 1.61 -15.82 -9.84
C ARG A 51 2.20 -15.46 -8.47
N ILE A 52 1.37 -15.06 -7.52
CA ILE A 52 1.81 -14.74 -6.15
C ILE A 52 2.19 -16.04 -5.44
N LYS A 53 3.46 -16.12 -5.03
CA LYS A 53 3.97 -17.15 -4.13
C LYS A 53 4.32 -16.50 -2.79
N LEU A 54 3.65 -16.95 -1.74
CA LEU A 54 3.95 -16.55 -0.37
C LEU A 54 4.95 -17.54 0.23
N PRO A 55 5.98 -17.07 0.96
CA PRO A 55 6.90 -17.97 1.65
C PRO A 55 6.15 -18.77 2.73
N LYS A 56 6.59 -20.02 2.94
CA LYS A 56 6.12 -20.84 4.05
C LYS A 56 6.62 -20.25 5.38
N LYS A 57 5.97 -20.60 6.49
CA LYS A 57 6.34 -20.12 7.83
C LYS A 57 7.83 -20.37 8.09
N VAL A 58 8.56 -19.33 8.45
CA VAL A 58 9.93 -19.43 8.94
C VAL A 58 9.89 -19.31 10.47
N PRO A 59 10.50 -20.22 11.24
CA PRO A 59 10.72 -20.01 12.67
C PRO A 59 11.46 -18.70 12.87
N TYR A 60 10.81 -17.80 13.60
CA TYR A 60 11.33 -16.50 13.96
C TYR A 60 11.73 -16.52 15.44
N ALA A 61 13.01 -16.33 15.71
CA ALA A 61 13.48 -16.08 17.06
C ALA A 61 13.24 -14.60 17.40
N TYR A 62 12.31 -14.35 18.34
CA TYR A 62 12.03 -12.99 18.78
C TYR A 62 13.25 -12.38 19.47
N THR A 63 13.82 -11.34 18.85
CA THR A 63 14.83 -10.49 19.46
C THR A 63 14.22 -9.12 19.76
N PRO A 64 14.12 -8.69 21.03
CA PRO A 64 13.57 -7.38 21.35
C PRO A 64 14.48 -6.27 20.82
N ARG A 65 14.02 -5.54 19.81
CA ARG A 65 14.73 -4.38 19.25
C ARG A 65 14.10 -3.12 19.82
N LYS A 66 14.80 -2.41 20.71
CA LYS A 66 14.30 -1.14 21.31
C LYS A 66 13.87 -0.11 20.25
N GLY A 67 14.55 -0.10 19.09
CA GLY A 67 14.19 0.75 17.95
C GLY A 67 12.81 0.44 17.34
N LYS A 68 12.35 -0.82 17.35
CA LYS A 68 11.00 -1.21 16.90
C LYS A 68 9.95 -0.54 17.76
N THR A 69 10.10 -0.63 19.08
CA THR A 69 9.16 -0.04 20.05
C THR A 69 9.14 1.48 19.96
N PHE A 70 10.31 2.11 19.84
CA PHE A 70 10.40 3.56 19.66
C PHE A 70 9.72 4.01 18.36
N LEU A 71 10.02 3.34 17.24
CA LEU A 71 9.42 3.67 15.94
C LEU A 71 7.91 3.49 15.95
N LEU A 72 7.40 2.40 16.55
CA LEU A 72 5.96 2.17 16.71
C LEU A 72 5.29 3.30 17.50
N ALA A 73 5.86 3.69 18.64
CA ALA A 73 5.34 4.78 19.46
C ALA A 73 5.31 6.11 18.68
N LEU A 74 6.38 6.43 17.94
CA LEU A 74 6.46 7.63 17.12
C LEU A 74 5.42 7.63 15.99
N MET A 75 5.29 6.53 15.26
CA MET A 75 4.31 6.39 14.17
C MET A 75 2.88 6.55 14.66
N CYS A 76 2.53 5.93 15.80
CA CYS A 76 1.22 6.09 16.42
C CYS A 76 0.95 7.54 16.84
N LEU A 77 1.95 8.23 17.39
CA LEU A 77 1.82 9.64 17.80
C LEU A 77 1.57 10.55 16.60
N VAL A 78 2.41 10.47 15.56
CA VAL A 78 2.29 11.30 14.36
C VAL A 78 0.95 11.04 13.67
N PHE A 79 0.55 9.78 13.54
CA PHE A 79 -0.74 9.42 12.96
C PHE A 79 -1.91 9.98 13.78
N GLY A 80 -1.89 9.86 15.11
CA GLY A 80 -2.92 10.43 15.99
C GLY A 80 -3.06 11.95 15.85
N ILE A 81 -1.93 12.66 15.75
CA ILE A 81 -1.90 14.10 15.50
C ILE A 81 -2.50 14.43 14.13
N GLU A 82 -2.13 13.73 13.06
CA GLU A 82 -2.67 13.93 11.72
C GLU A 82 -4.19 13.73 11.67
N ILE A 83 -4.70 12.66 12.30
CA ILE A 83 -6.14 12.41 12.38
C ILE A 83 -6.85 13.51 13.18
N GLY A 84 -6.26 13.97 14.29
CA GLY A 84 -6.76 15.09 15.07
C GLY A 84 -6.91 16.36 14.25
N PHE A 85 -5.89 16.72 13.46
CA PHE A 85 -5.95 17.88 12.56
C PHE A 85 -7.06 17.75 11.51
N LYS A 86 -7.29 16.55 10.93
CA LYS A 86 -8.33 16.34 9.90
C LYS A 86 -9.74 16.37 10.47
N LEU A 87 -9.92 15.88 11.69
CA LEU A 87 -11.17 15.97 12.43
C LEU A 87 -11.52 17.44 12.74
N MET A 88 -10.56 18.19 13.29
CA MET A 88 -10.75 19.62 13.60
C MET A 88 -10.98 20.45 12.34
N GLY A 89 -10.27 20.13 11.26
CA GLY A 89 -10.42 20.77 9.96
C GLY A 89 -11.70 20.41 9.21
N LYS A 90 -12.59 19.54 9.72
CA LYS A 90 -13.80 19.06 9.02
C LYS A 90 -13.52 18.48 7.63
N THR A 91 -12.38 17.82 7.49
CA THR A 91 -11.91 17.19 6.26
C THR A 91 -11.68 15.68 6.46
N PHE A 92 -12.48 15.09 7.35
CA PHE A 92 -12.37 13.68 7.74
C PHE A 92 -12.50 12.70 6.58
N VAL A 93 -13.14 13.08 5.46
CA VAL A 93 -13.20 12.26 4.24
C VAL A 93 -11.81 11.82 3.75
N TYR A 94 -10.77 12.62 4.02
CA TYR A 94 -9.40 12.28 3.66
C TYR A 94 -8.83 11.11 4.47
N ILE A 95 -9.41 10.68 5.60
CA ILE A 95 -8.87 9.55 6.39
C ILE A 95 -8.77 8.26 5.58
N LEU A 96 -9.63 8.13 4.58
CA LEU A 96 -9.67 6.98 3.72
C LEU A 96 -8.75 7.13 2.49
N ASN A 97 -7.94 8.19 2.43
CA ASN A 97 -6.86 8.33 1.46
C ASN A 97 -5.81 7.23 1.67
N PRO A 98 -5.16 6.76 0.59
CA PRO A 98 -4.19 5.68 0.68
C PRO A 98 -3.05 5.97 1.66
N CYS A 99 -2.64 7.23 1.86
CA CYS A 99 -1.59 7.58 2.82
C CYS A 99 -1.91 7.07 4.24
N HIS A 100 -3.08 7.38 4.80
CA HIS A 100 -3.46 6.92 6.13
C HIS A 100 -3.69 5.40 6.20
N ILE A 101 -4.27 4.82 5.14
CA ILE A 101 -4.48 3.37 5.09
C ILE A 101 -3.12 2.65 5.13
N ILE A 102 -2.14 3.15 4.38
CA ILE A 102 -0.78 2.63 4.39
C ILE A 102 -0.12 2.85 5.76
N THR A 103 -0.25 4.04 6.38
CA THR A 103 0.26 4.29 7.73
C THR A 103 -0.36 3.37 8.79
N ILE A 104 -1.67 3.07 8.72
CA ILE A 104 -2.33 2.11 9.60
C ILE A 104 -1.74 0.70 9.40
N LEU A 105 -1.53 0.29 8.15
CA LEU A 105 -0.91 -1.01 7.84
C LEU A 105 0.56 -1.07 8.30
N GLU A 106 1.31 0.02 8.23
CA GLU A 106 2.67 0.13 8.77
C GLU A 106 2.69 -0.02 10.29
N ILE A 107 1.78 0.66 11.00
CA ILE A 107 1.60 0.51 12.45
C ILE A 107 1.23 -0.93 12.79
N TYR A 108 0.31 -1.55 12.04
CA TYR A 108 -0.05 -2.95 12.21
C TYR A 108 1.15 -3.89 12.02
N LEU A 109 1.96 -3.68 10.97
CA LEU A 109 3.17 -4.48 10.71
C LEU A 109 4.24 -4.29 11.79
N LEU A 110 4.37 -3.08 12.34
CA LEU A 110 5.26 -2.79 13.46
C LEU A 110 4.75 -3.38 14.77
N ALA A 111 3.45 -3.50 14.98
CA ALA A 111 2.88 -4.14 16.16
C ALA A 111 2.89 -5.67 16.07
N ALA A 112 2.72 -6.23 14.88
CA ALA A 112 2.62 -7.67 14.67
C ALA A 112 3.97 -8.39 14.82
N GLU A 113 3.89 -9.70 15.08
CA GLU A 113 5.02 -10.63 15.09
C GLU A 113 5.05 -11.40 13.77
N PRO A 114 6.21 -11.66 13.15
CA PRO A 114 6.29 -12.22 11.79
C PRO A 114 6.05 -13.75 11.74
N ASP A 115 4.99 -14.24 12.38
CA ASP A 115 4.66 -15.67 12.54
C ASP A 115 3.76 -16.23 11.42
N SER A 116 3.20 -15.36 10.59
CA SER A 116 2.17 -15.68 9.61
C SER A 116 2.54 -15.28 8.17
N PRO A 117 2.19 -16.11 7.15
CA PRO A 117 2.27 -15.72 5.74
C PRO A 117 1.46 -14.46 5.39
N THR A 118 0.38 -14.19 6.13
CA THR A 118 -0.46 -13.01 5.90
C THR A 118 0.29 -11.71 6.20
N ILE A 119 1.12 -11.69 7.24
CA ILE A 119 1.94 -10.53 7.61
C ILE A 119 2.97 -10.24 6.53
N THR A 120 3.55 -11.29 5.94
CA THR A 120 4.44 -11.15 4.78
C THR A 120 3.69 -10.60 3.55
N ALA A 121 2.45 -11.01 3.33
CA ALA A 121 1.62 -10.48 2.25
C ALA A 121 1.33 -8.98 2.46
N VAL A 122 0.94 -8.59 3.67
CA VAL A 122 0.68 -7.20 4.05
C VAL A 122 1.96 -6.36 3.94
N PHE A 123 3.11 -6.89 4.38
CA PHE A 123 4.40 -6.23 4.24
C PHE A 123 4.74 -5.95 2.78
N ARG A 124 4.57 -6.93 1.89
CA ARG A 124 4.79 -6.73 0.44
C ARG A 124 3.84 -5.69 -0.16
N LEU A 125 2.59 -5.68 0.29
CA LEU A 125 1.59 -4.69 -0.14
C LEU A 125 2.00 -3.28 0.31
N VAL A 126 2.39 -3.11 1.58
CA VAL A 126 2.83 -1.83 2.13
C VAL A 126 4.06 -1.30 1.40
N VAL A 127 5.08 -2.13 1.18
CA VAL A 127 6.29 -1.72 0.44
C VAL A 127 5.96 -1.36 -1.02
N SER A 128 4.99 -2.04 -1.64
CA SER A 128 4.49 -1.64 -2.96
C SER A 128 3.75 -0.29 -2.94
N GLY A 129 3.06 0.03 -1.84
CA GLY A 129 2.33 1.27 -1.63
C GLY A 129 3.18 2.46 -1.17
N PHE A 130 4.40 2.22 -0.68
CA PHE A 130 5.35 3.24 -0.20
C PHE A 130 5.79 4.25 -1.27
N ASN A 131 5.56 3.95 -2.55
CA ASN A 131 5.78 4.90 -3.64
C ASN A 131 4.82 6.09 -3.57
N GLY A 132 3.64 5.92 -2.97
CA GLY A 132 2.60 6.97 -2.89
C GLY A 132 3.09 8.25 -2.19
N PRO A 133 3.68 8.18 -0.99
CA PRO A 133 4.26 9.35 -0.32
C PRO A 133 5.41 10.02 -1.10
N VAL A 134 6.29 9.22 -1.73
CA VAL A 134 7.39 9.74 -2.56
C VAL A 134 6.85 10.48 -3.78
N LEU A 135 5.82 9.90 -4.41
CA LEU A 135 5.09 10.54 -5.49
C LEU A 135 4.39 11.80 -5.01
N ALA A 136 3.66 11.79 -3.89
CA ALA A 136 2.99 12.96 -3.36
C ALA A 136 3.95 14.12 -3.03
N TYR A 137 5.19 13.81 -2.63
CA TYR A 137 6.25 14.80 -2.42
C TYR A 137 6.81 15.36 -3.74
N ALA A 138 7.02 14.50 -4.75
CA ALA A 138 7.56 14.88 -6.05
C ALA A 138 6.51 15.50 -7.01
N PHE A 139 5.26 15.07 -6.88
CA PHE A 139 4.09 15.38 -7.69
C PHE A 139 2.86 15.39 -6.78
N PRO A 140 2.22 16.54 -6.52
CA PRO A 140 1.05 16.60 -5.63
C PRO A 140 -0.19 15.98 -6.29
N GLU A 141 -0.25 14.66 -6.39
CA GLU A 141 -1.39 13.88 -6.83
C GLU A 141 -1.70 12.79 -5.79
N THR A 142 -2.92 12.75 -5.25
CA THR A 142 -3.33 11.73 -4.27
C THR A 142 -4.65 11.07 -4.67
N ASP A 143 -4.74 9.74 -4.56
CA ASP A 143 -5.79 8.89 -5.17
C ASP A 143 -7.23 8.97 -4.57
N CYS A 144 -8.16 8.33 -5.31
CA CYS A 144 -9.62 8.48 -5.52
C CYS A 144 -10.65 8.37 -4.36
N ARG A 145 -11.72 9.22 -4.37
CA ARG A 145 -13.12 8.91 -3.92
C ARG A 145 -14.24 9.68 -4.67
N PRO A 146 -15.08 9.05 -5.52
CA PRO A 146 -16.11 9.74 -6.30
C PRO A 146 -17.48 9.93 -5.60
N LEU A 147 -17.67 9.46 -4.36
CA LEU A 147 -18.98 9.38 -3.72
C LEU A 147 -19.49 10.70 -3.09
N VAL A 148 -18.70 11.77 -3.09
CA VAL A 148 -19.01 13.00 -2.30
C VAL A 148 -19.01 14.30 -3.13
N GLN A 149 -18.98 14.25 -4.47
CA GLN A 149 -18.84 15.46 -5.33
C GLN A 149 -17.66 16.37 -4.96
N VAL A 150 -16.62 15.75 -4.42
CA VAL A 150 -15.37 16.39 -4.05
C VAL A 150 -14.32 15.81 -4.96
N ASN A 151 -13.55 16.67 -5.62
CA ASN A 151 -12.46 16.26 -6.49
C ASN A 151 -11.19 16.04 -5.69
N LEU A 152 -11.32 15.19 -4.67
CA LEU A 152 -10.30 14.90 -3.67
C LEU A 152 -8.98 14.43 -4.30
N SER A 153 -9.07 13.93 -5.52
CA SER A 153 -8.09 13.07 -6.15
C SER A 153 -7.78 13.43 -7.60
N HIS A 154 -8.26 14.59 -8.04
CA HIS A 154 -8.21 15.06 -9.43
C HIS A 154 -8.81 14.13 -10.50
N MET A 155 -9.25 12.91 -10.18
CA MET A 155 -9.78 11.96 -11.17
C MET A 155 -11.21 12.30 -11.68
N LEU A 156 -11.93 13.23 -11.02
CA LEU A 156 -13.19 13.77 -11.55
C LEU A 156 -12.90 14.83 -12.63
N CYS A 157 -11.91 15.69 -12.37
CA CYS A 157 -11.43 16.70 -13.30
C CYS A 157 -9.96 17.08 -13.00
N PRO A 158 -9.14 17.35 -14.04
CA PRO A 158 -7.73 17.69 -13.89
C PRO A 158 -7.54 18.97 -13.07
N ALA A 159 -6.38 19.10 -12.42
CA ALA A 159 -5.95 20.38 -11.87
C ALA A 159 -5.79 21.43 -13.00
N ILE A 160 -5.84 22.72 -12.66
CA ILE A 160 -5.76 23.80 -13.66
C ILE A 160 -4.44 23.77 -14.45
N LEU A 161 -3.36 23.33 -13.80
CA LEU A 161 -2.01 23.24 -14.37
C LEU A 161 -1.67 21.84 -14.90
N ASP A 162 -2.65 20.95 -14.98
CA ASP A 162 -2.43 19.57 -15.41
C ASP A 162 -2.13 19.53 -16.93
N PRO A 163 -0.96 18.99 -17.35
CA PRO A 163 -0.60 18.93 -18.77
C PRO A 163 -1.48 17.98 -19.58
N PHE A 164 -2.28 17.13 -18.93
CA PHE A 164 -3.19 16.18 -19.56
C PHE A 164 -4.66 16.62 -19.49
N ASP A 165 -4.94 17.92 -19.28
CA ASP A 165 -6.31 18.46 -19.33
C ASP A 165 -6.97 18.15 -20.68
N GLY A 166 -8.16 17.56 -20.62
CA GLY A 166 -8.96 17.22 -21.79
C GLY A 166 -9.86 16.01 -21.56
N GLN A 167 -10.62 15.67 -22.61
CA GLN A 167 -11.62 14.60 -22.49
C GLN A 167 -11.03 13.23 -22.16
N ASN A 168 -9.75 12.99 -22.49
CA ASN A 168 -9.04 11.74 -22.24
C ASN A 168 -8.25 11.74 -20.91
N TYR A 169 -8.37 12.80 -20.10
CA TYR A 169 -7.62 12.98 -18.86
C TYR A 169 -7.60 11.73 -17.97
N ARG A 170 -8.77 11.12 -17.70
CA ARG A 170 -8.87 9.93 -16.85
C ARG A 170 -8.10 8.73 -17.39
N LEU A 171 -8.06 8.57 -18.71
CA LEU A 171 -7.32 7.49 -19.36
C LEU A 171 -5.82 7.73 -19.23
N TRP A 172 -5.37 8.97 -19.45
CA TRP A 172 -3.97 9.38 -19.25
C TRP A 172 -3.54 9.18 -17.80
N ALA A 173 -4.31 9.68 -16.83
CA ALA A 173 -4.03 9.52 -15.40
C ALA A 173 -3.96 8.04 -15.00
N THR A 174 -4.90 7.20 -15.46
CA THR A 174 -4.89 5.75 -15.18
C THR A 174 -3.68 5.06 -15.82
N THR A 175 -3.32 5.42 -17.05
CA THR A 175 -2.19 4.82 -17.78
C THR A 175 -0.86 5.23 -17.16
N HIS A 176 -0.72 6.50 -16.79
CA HIS A 176 0.43 7.05 -16.08
C HIS A 176 0.63 6.30 -14.76
N GLN A 177 -0.41 6.18 -13.93
CA GLN A 177 -0.35 5.50 -12.64
C GLN A 177 -0.02 4.01 -12.80
N PHE A 178 -0.57 3.35 -13.83
CA PHE A 178 -0.26 1.95 -14.15
C PHE A 178 1.21 1.70 -14.49
N LEU A 179 1.87 2.64 -15.18
CA LEU A 179 3.29 2.51 -15.54
C LEU A 179 4.22 2.95 -14.40
N LEU A 180 3.88 4.06 -13.74
CA LEU A 180 4.77 4.70 -12.77
C LEU A 180 4.90 3.89 -11.48
N ILE A 181 3.80 3.35 -10.94
CA ILE A 181 3.83 2.54 -9.71
C ILE A 181 4.82 1.36 -9.81
N PRO A 182 4.74 0.45 -10.80
CA PRO A 182 5.64 -0.71 -10.86
C PRO A 182 7.09 -0.32 -11.16
N ILE A 183 7.32 0.74 -11.94
CA ILE A 183 8.67 1.25 -12.21
C ILE A 183 9.32 1.75 -10.92
N LEU A 184 8.62 2.60 -10.17
CA LEU A 184 9.12 3.14 -8.90
C LEU A 184 9.32 2.05 -7.86
N TYR A 185 8.39 1.09 -7.76
CA TYR A 185 8.55 -0.06 -6.89
C TYR A 185 9.84 -0.85 -7.20
N LYS A 186 10.12 -1.12 -8.49
CA LYS A 186 11.35 -1.81 -8.88
C LYS A 186 12.59 -0.99 -8.55
N LEU A 187 12.57 0.32 -8.81
CA LEU A 187 13.68 1.22 -8.46
C LEU A 187 13.93 1.23 -6.95
N PHE A 188 12.88 1.26 -6.14
CA PHE A 188 12.96 1.15 -4.68
C PHE A 188 13.58 -0.18 -4.24
N CYS A 189 13.16 -1.32 -4.81
CA CYS A 189 13.75 -2.62 -4.48
C CYS A 189 15.25 -2.68 -4.83
N ILE A 190 15.63 -2.14 -5.99
CA ILE A 190 17.04 -2.09 -6.43
C ILE A 190 17.86 -1.20 -5.50
N SER A 191 17.35 -0.01 -5.14
CA SER A 191 18.05 0.91 -4.26
C SER A 191 18.20 0.34 -2.84
N ALA A 192 17.15 -0.28 -2.30
CA ALA A 192 17.20 -0.98 -1.03
C ALA A 192 18.24 -2.11 -1.05
N GLN A 193 18.24 -2.94 -2.12
CA GLN A 193 19.24 -4.00 -2.28
C GLN A 193 20.66 -3.43 -2.30
N TYR A 194 20.90 -2.33 -3.00
CA TYR A 194 22.21 -1.66 -3.03
C TYR A 194 22.63 -1.17 -1.63
N LEU A 195 21.72 -0.52 -0.89
CA LEU A 195 22.00 0.00 0.44
C LEU A 195 22.33 -1.11 1.46
N PHE A 196 21.60 -2.22 1.42
CA PHE A 196 21.84 -3.32 2.37
C PHE A 196 23.07 -4.17 2.03
N THR A 197 23.46 -4.26 0.76
CA THR A 197 24.54 -5.17 0.33
C THR A 197 25.88 -4.47 0.09
N LYS A 198 25.88 -3.22 -0.41
CA LYS A 198 27.09 -2.53 -0.87
C LYS A 198 27.43 -1.26 -0.08
N PHE A 199 26.44 -0.54 0.47
CA PHE A 199 26.68 0.75 1.11
C PHE A 199 27.29 0.60 2.51
N PRO A 200 28.48 1.17 2.79
CA PRO A 200 29.27 0.84 3.99
C PRO A 200 28.60 1.21 5.33
N LEU A 201 27.76 2.26 5.38
CA LEU A 201 27.07 2.66 6.62
C LEU A 201 25.90 1.75 7.00
N THR A 202 25.25 1.11 6.03
CA THR A 202 24.03 0.30 6.24
C THR A 202 24.22 -1.17 5.88
N ARG A 203 25.44 -1.56 5.52
CA ARG A 203 25.79 -2.94 5.18
C ARG A 203 25.56 -3.82 6.40
N VAL A 204 24.63 -4.76 6.28
CA VAL A 204 24.45 -5.81 7.28
C VAL A 204 25.42 -6.94 6.93
N ASN A 205 26.16 -7.44 7.92
CA ASN A 205 27.05 -8.60 7.71
C ASN A 205 26.22 -9.80 7.20
N SER A 206 26.67 -10.41 6.12
CA SER A 206 25.97 -11.47 5.37
C SER A 206 25.74 -12.77 6.16
N GLU A 207 26.36 -12.91 7.34
CA GLU A 207 26.23 -14.09 8.22
C GLU A 207 24.78 -14.35 8.70
N PHE A 208 23.92 -13.33 8.74
CA PHE A 208 22.54 -13.49 9.23
C PHE A 208 21.54 -14.04 8.19
N SER A 209 21.96 -14.23 6.92
CA SER A 209 21.03 -14.51 5.81
C SER A 209 21.05 -15.95 5.27
N ILE A 210 22.11 -16.72 5.53
CA ILE A 210 22.30 -18.06 4.91
C ILE A 210 22.30 -19.18 5.97
N ILE A 211 22.75 -18.90 7.19
CA ILE A 211 22.93 -19.92 8.22
C ILE A 211 21.60 -20.33 8.85
N ASP A 212 20.64 -19.41 9.00
CA ASP A 212 19.37 -19.77 9.64
C ASP A 212 18.36 -20.40 8.67
N VAL A 213 18.11 -19.83 7.48
CA VAL A 213 17.03 -20.33 6.59
C VAL A 213 17.24 -21.78 6.14
N SER A 214 18.49 -22.19 5.90
CA SER A 214 18.84 -23.53 5.42
C SER A 214 18.74 -24.58 6.54
N ALA A 215 19.17 -24.22 7.76
CA ALA A 215 19.11 -25.08 8.94
C ALA A 215 17.67 -25.18 9.48
N VAL A 216 16.92 -24.08 9.39
CA VAL A 216 15.50 -23.96 9.69
C VAL A 216 14.65 -24.77 8.72
N GLN A 217 14.91 -24.68 7.40
CA GLN A 217 14.14 -25.45 6.43
C GLN A 217 14.33 -26.95 6.65
N LYS A 218 15.56 -27.38 6.96
CA LYS A 218 15.85 -28.77 7.35
C LYS A 218 15.16 -29.20 8.65
N SER A 219 15.06 -28.32 9.65
CA SER A 219 14.39 -28.68 10.91
C SER A 219 12.86 -28.70 10.79
N VAL A 220 12.28 -27.89 9.90
CA VAL A 220 10.85 -27.91 9.58
C VAL A 220 10.48 -29.15 8.76
N ASP A 221 11.26 -29.49 7.73
CA ASP A 221 11.01 -30.67 6.90
C ASP A 221 11.14 -31.96 7.74
N ASN A 222 12.13 -32.06 8.65
CA ASN A 222 12.26 -33.20 9.55
C ASN A 222 11.11 -33.33 10.56
N ASN A 223 10.51 -32.21 10.99
CA ASN A 223 9.37 -32.23 11.92
C ASN A 223 8.03 -32.54 11.24
N GLU A 224 7.86 -32.19 9.95
CA GLU A 224 6.70 -32.63 9.15
C GLU A 224 6.76 -34.13 8.86
N VAL A 225 7.92 -34.65 8.46
CA VAL A 225 8.12 -36.10 8.23
C VAL A 225 7.85 -36.91 9.50
N ASN A 226 8.36 -36.48 10.65
CA ASN A 226 8.13 -37.19 11.92
C ASN A 226 6.67 -37.14 12.41
N LYS A 227 5.90 -36.11 12.01
CA LYS A 227 4.46 -36.02 12.32
C LYS A 227 3.61 -36.94 11.45
N ASP A 228 3.99 -37.16 10.19
CA ASP A 228 3.31 -38.12 9.31
C ASP A 228 3.60 -39.56 9.72
N SER A 229 4.86 -39.89 10.02
CA SER A 229 5.23 -41.23 10.52
C SER A 229 4.55 -41.59 11.84
N ARG A 230 4.29 -40.60 12.72
CA ARG A 230 3.56 -40.81 13.99
C ARG A 230 2.05 -40.94 13.83
N LYS A 231 1.49 -40.50 12.70
CA LYS A 231 0.07 -40.68 12.37
C LYS A 231 -0.19 -42.02 11.69
N GLU A 232 0.71 -42.48 10.83
CA GLU A 232 0.64 -43.82 10.22
C GLU A 232 0.69 -44.91 11.30
N HIS A 233 1.61 -44.78 12.27
CA HIS A 233 1.75 -45.76 13.35
C HIS A 233 0.55 -45.84 14.32
N LYS A 234 -0.36 -44.85 14.30
CA LYS A 234 -1.58 -44.80 15.11
C LYS A 234 -2.82 -45.34 14.39
N HIS A 235 -2.70 -45.65 13.11
CA HIS A 235 -3.76 -46.25 12.30
C HIS A 235 -3.57 -47.76 12.09
N GLU A 236 -2.42 -48.32 12.50
CA GLU A 236 -2.08 -49.75 12.42
C GLU A 236 -2.17 -50.50 13.77
N GLU A 237 -2.55 -49.82 14.87
CA GLU A 237 -3.01 -50.43 16.13
C GLU A 237 -4.54 -50.36 16.26
#